data_AF-A0A4R7ZCH3-F1
#
_entry.id   AF-A0A4R7ZCH3-F1
#
_cell.length_a   1.000
_cell.length_b   1.000
_cell.length_c   1.000
_cell.angle_alpha   90.00
_cell.angle_beta   90.00
_cell.angle_gamma   90.00
#
_symmetry.space_group_name_H-M   'P 1'
#
loop_
_entity.id
_entity.type
_entity.pdbx_description
1 polymer ?
#
loop_
_entity_poly.entity_id
_entity_poly.type
_entity_poly.pdbx_seq_one_letter_code
_entity_poly.pdbx_strand_id
1 'polypeptide(L)'
;MIKKLNLFILLIFLIMFFYSISTASTAAYYQPDNYRKSLLEIRDVERSLNELNNNLLKAKSEFKIIPESDIETRLEKLNNLYQKQLQAYQNKEDQQVVDLAKKIINSSNQIKLKTIESKPAQMRGFWLDSGTYAKMGGRAGVQNFLDRAAASEFNVIFPETFYKGLSIIPDNNLFTQDPRFSSWEGDPLEILVEEAKKRNMEVHPWVWVFNENTSGKPGRILTENPDWANKNRKGEIVSYHNSSWLSPARNDVKNFLQRRYIYLVQNYDLDGINLDYIRFPEEYRGSFGYDQATVDKFKEEYNLDPFEIESGSSNFALWNKYRENLITEMVKETSEKLKEIDPELLISADVIPGREEARFRALQNWSLWLENGYLDFVLPMTYTENLFSELSSWIKEDRQLISKPLYAGISVFKLTSDQVIQQIEEINQINPNGLSLFAAAHLTEKDFQELAQGVFSTPAVLPHRDKEKSLKEIQDFILKRLKIIKESGKIENTDLIKIRSYLSRIIENKSKGELNFNSFIKNNNLNLSTEAEKVLKADFNYLQAILRLY
;
A
#
# COMPACT_ATOMS: atom_id res chain seq x y z
N MET A 1 -5.44 -0.35 -49.02
CA MET A 1 -5.83 -1.29 -47.94
C MET A 1 -5.96 -0.48 -46.64
N ILE A 2 -7.04 0.30 -46.52
CA ILE A 2 -7.33 1.11 -45.33
C ILE A 2 -7.70 0.11 -44.23
N LYS A 3 -6.74 -0.19 -43.35
CA LYS A 3 -6.99 -1.02 -42.16
C LYS A 3 -8.17 -0.41 -41.42
N LYS A 4 -9.13 -1.26 -41.01
CA LYS A 4 -10.25 -0.92 -40.12
C LYS A 4 -9.77 0.07 -39.06
N LEU A 5 -10.20 1.32 -39.15
CA LEU A 5 -9.99 2.27 -38.07
C LEU A 5 -10.73 1.66 -36.86
N ASN A 6 -9.98 1.32 -35.81
CA ASN A 6 -10.55 0.72 -34.61
C ASN A 6 -11.67 1.66 -34.11
N LEU A 7 -12.86 1.14 -33.80
CA LEU A 7 -14.00 1.93 -33.35
C LEU A 7 -13.63 2.76 -32.10
N PHE A 8 -12.80 2.20 -31.21
CA PHE A 8 -12.13 2.89 -30.12
C PHE A 8 -11.39 4.16 -30.55
N ILE A 9 -10.60 4.06 -31.63
CA ILE A 9 -9.84 5.18 -32.20
C ILE A 9 -10.81 6.21 -32.77
N LEU A 10 -11.84 5.76 -33.50
CA LEU A 10 -12.86 6.63 -34.04
C LEU A 10 -13.58 7.39 -32.92
N LEU A 11 -13.95 6.75 -31.82
CA LEU A 11 -14.58 7.37 -30.63
C LEU A 11 -13.67 8.40 -29.95
N ILE A 12 -12.39 8.10 -29.77
CA ILE A 12 -11.36 9.04 -29.28
C ILE A 12 -11.29 10.27 -30.21
N PHE A 13 -11.25 10.05 -31.52
CA PHE A 13 -11.25 11.14 -32.51
C PHE A 13 -12.60 11.85 -32.62
N LEU A 14 -13.73 11.19 -32.37
CA LEU A 14 -15.08 11.77 -32.43
C LEU A 14 -15.25 12.76 -31.28
N ILE A 15 -14.80 12.36 -30.08
CA ILE A 15 -14.64 13.24 -28.93
C ILE A 15 -13.87 14.48 -29.39
N MET A 16 -12.66 14.35 -29.97
CA MET A 16 -11.84 15.47 -30.50
C MET A 16 -12.49 16.30 -31.63
N PHE A 17 -13.18 15.68 -32.59
CA PHE A 17 -13.69 16.36 -33.80
C PHE A 17 -14.80 17.35 -33.45
N PHE A 18 -15.67 17.00 -32.50
CA PHE A 18 -16.68 17.93 -32.01
C PHE A 18 -16.09 19.12 -31.21
N TYR A 19 -14.88 19.02 -30.62
CA TYR A 19 -14.18 20.17 -30.01
C TYR A 19 -13.70 21.21 -31.00
N SER A 20 -13.20 20.76 -32.16
CA SER A 20 -12.68 21.70 -33.18
C SER A 20 -13.80 22.55 -33.77
N ILE A 21 -15.00 21.99 -33.89
CA ILE A 21 -16.19 22.70 -34.37
C ILE A 21 -16.78 23.56 -33.25
N SER A 22 -16.82 23.11 -31.99
CA SER A 22 -17.37 23.90 -30.87
C SER A 22 -16.47 25.07 -30.48
N THR A 23 -15.14 24.95 -30.48
CA THR A 23 -14.23 26.06 -30.17
C THR A 23 -14.22 27.14 -31.26
N ALA A 24 -14.25 26.75 -32.53
CA ALA A 24 -14.38 27.68 -33.65
C ALA A 24 -15.77 28.34 -33.74
N SER A 25 -16.82 27.66 -33.28
CA SER A 25 -18.20 28.20 -33.29
C SER A 25 -18.61 28.95 -32.02
N THR A 26 -18.03 28.66 -30.85
CA THR A 26 -18.45 29.29 -29.58
C THR A 26 -17.83 30.67 -29.35
N ALA A 27 -16.61 30.92 -29.82
CA ALA A 27 -16.04 32.28 -29.80
C ALA A 27 -16.76 33.22 -30.79
N ALA A 28 -17.37 32.66 -31.85
CA ALA A 28 -18.06 33.43 -32.89
C ALA A 28 -19.55 33.67 -32.62
N TYR A 29 -20.19 32.98 -31.65
CA TYR A 29 -21.65 33.06 -31.43
C TYR A 29 -22.12 33.83 -30.19
N TYR A 30 -21.28 34.07 -29.17
CA TYR A 30 -21.74 34.58 -27.88
C TYR A 30 -21.26 36.00 -27.60
N GLN A 31 -22.08 36.98 -28.05
CA GLN A 31 -22.00 38.37 -27.63
C GLN A 31 -22.18 38.49 -26.10
N PRO A 32 -21.51 39.42 -25.40
CA PRO A 32 -21.58 39.60 -23.94
C PRO A 32 -23.01 39.68 -23.36
N ASP A 33 -23.97 40.18 -24.14
CA ASP A 33 -25.36 40.38 -23.72
C ASP A 33 -26.19 39.08 -23.63
N ASN A 34 -25.66 37.94 -24.09
CA ASN A 34 -26.34 36.63 -24.10
C ASN A 34 -25.63 35.55 -23.26
N TYR A 35 -24.77 35.96 -22.33
CA TYR A 35 -24.05 35.05 -21.44
C TYR A 35 -25.00 34.34 -20.47
N ARG A 36 -25.03 32.99 -20.52
CA ARG A 36 -25.70 32.16 -19.52
C ARG A 36 -24.67 31.40 -18.69
N LYS A 37 -24.84 31.42 -17.38
CA LYS A 37 -23.95 30.74 -16.41
C LYS A 37 -23.79 29.24 -16.69
N SER A 38 -24.82 28.59 -17.24
CA SER A 38 -24.79 27.18 -17.65
C SER A 38 -23.73 26.84 -18.69
N LEU A 39 -23.18 27.84 -19.42
CA LEU A 39 -22.04 27.64 -20.31
C LEU A 39 -20.77 27.19 -19.55
N LEU A 40 -20.59 27.63 -18.29
CA LEU A 40 -19.45 27.21 -17.47
C LEU A 40 -19.47 25.70 -17.22
N GLU A 41 -20.65 25.13 -17.01
CA GLU A 41 -20.83 23.69 -16.82
C GLU A 41 -20.43 22.88 -18.06
N ILE A 42 -20.67 23.43 -19.26
CA ILE A 42 -20.20 22.83 -20.52
C ILE A 42 -18.68 22.88 -20.59
N ARG A 43 -18.05 23.98 -20.14
CA ARG A 43 -16.58 24.11 -20.13
C ARG A 43 -15.93 23.17 -19.13
N ASP A 44 -16.53 22.94 -17.97
CA ASP A 44 -16.03 21.95 -17.01
C ASP A 44 -16.18 20.52 -17.54
N VAL A 45 -17.29 20.21 -18.23
CA VAL A 45 -17.45 18.96 -18.97
C VAL A 45 -16.36 18.80 -20.03
N GLU A 46 -16.11 19.82 -20.85
CA GLU A 46 -15.10 19.78 -21.89
C GLU A 46 -13.69 19.54 -21.32
N ARG A 47 -13.35 20.16 -20.18
CA ARG A 47 -12.09 19.92 -19.48
C ARG A 47 -11.99 18.46 -19.02
N SER A 48 -13.02 17.93 -18.36
CA SER A 48 -13.06 16.53 -17.90
C SER A 48 -12.92 15.53 -19.07
N LEU A 49 -13.61 15.78 -20.17
CA LEU A 49 -13.54 14.94 -21.37
C LEU A 49 -12.17 15.03 -22.07
N ASN A 50 -11.52 16.20 -22.06
CA ASN A 50 -10.15 16.36 -22.57
C ASN A 50 -9.14 15.56 -21.74
N GLU A 51 -9.26 15.62 -20.41
CA GLU A 51 -8.44 14.79 -19.51
C GLU A 51 -8.67 13.30 -19.75
N LEU A 52 -9.92 12.86 -19.89
CA LEU A 52 -10.25 11.48 -20.25
C LEU A 52 -9.60 11.06 -21.57
N ASN A 53 -9.70 11.91 -22.61
CA ASN A 53 -9.10 11.64 -23.91
C ASN A 53 -7.58 11.48 -23.82
N ASN A 54 -6.90 12.33 -23.05
CA ASN A 54 -5.46 12.22 -22.80
C ASN A 54 -5.11 10.90 -22.10
N ASN A 55 -5.91 10.47 -21.11
CA ASN A 55 -5.70 9.20 -20.41
C ASN A 55 -5.90 7.99 -21.34
N LEU A 56 -6.91 8.02 -22.21
CA LEU A 56 -7.14 6.97 -23.22
C LEU A 56 -6.00 6.88 -24.23
N LEU A 57 -5.52 8.03 -24.73
CA LEU A 57 -4.38 8.09 -25.63
C LEU A 57 -3.10 7.56 -24.97
N LYS A 58 -2.86 7.92 -23.71
CA LYS A 58 -1.73 7.42 -22.92
C LYS A 58 -1.83 5.92 -22.67
N ALA A 59 -2.99 5.43 -22.24
CA ALA A 59 -3.19 4.00 -21.99
C ALA A 59 -2.92 3.17 -23.25
N LYS A 60 -3.36 3.67 -24.41
CA LYS A 60 -3.11 3.03 -25.70
C LYS A 60 -1.64 3.09 -26.12
N SER A 61 -0.96 4.22 -25.95
CA SER A 61 0.47 4.35 -26.30
C SER A 61 1.37 3.51 -25.39
N GLU A 62 0.95 3.28 -24.15
CA GLU A 62 1.61 2.42 -23.16
C GLU A 62 1.12 0.96 -23.21
N PHE A 63 0.29 0.61 -24.20
CA PHE A 63 -0.24 -0.73 -24.42
C PHE A 63 -0.93 -1.34 -23.19
N LYS A 64 -1.56 -0.52 -22.34
CA LYS A 64 -2.21 -0.94 -21.10
C LYS A 64 -3.23 -2.05 -21.34
N ILE A 65 -3.24 -3.06 -20.47
CA ILE A 65 -4.26 -4.10 -20.43
C ILE A 65 -5.49 -3.51 -19.74
N ILE A 66 -6.43 -3.03 -20.55
CA ILE A 66 -7.66 -2.35 -20.12
C ILE A 66 -8.89 -2.98 -20.79
N PRO A 67 -10.09 -2.85 -20.21
CA PRO A 67 -11.31 -3.44 -20.77
C PRO A 67 -11.85 -2.58 -21.94
N GLU A 68 -11.18 -2.62 -23.10
CA GLU A 68 -11.48 -1.76 -24.26
C GLU A 68 -12.96 -1.77 -24.65
N SER A 69 -13.61 -2.94 -24.72
CA SER A 69 -15.02 -3.05 -25.12
C SER A 69 -16.00 -2.40 -24.13
N ASP A 70 -15.72 -2.49 -22.82
CA ASP A 70 -16.53 -1.81 -21.79
C ASP A 70 -16.32 -0.29 -21.88
N ILE A 71 -15.09 0.14 -22.12
CA ILE A 71 -14.76 1.55 -22.31
C ILE A 71 -15.47 2.10 -23.56
N GLU A 72 -15.42 1.42 -24.71
CA GLU A 72 -16.14 1.82 -25.93
C GLU A 72 -17.62 2.04 -25.68
N THR A 73 -18.29 1.06 -25.06
CA THR A 73 -19.72 1.12 -24.73
C THR A 73 -20.04 2.32 -23.82
N ARG A 74 -19.15 2.64 -22.88
CA ARG A 74 -19.33 3.79 -21.98
C ARG A 74 -19.07 5.11 -22.67
N LEU A 75 -18.09 5.19 -23.56
CA LEU A 75 -17.81 6.38 -24.36
C LEU A 75 -18.98 6.73 -25.29
N GLU A 76 -19.65 5.74 -25.87
CA GLU A 76 -20.87 5.97 -26.67
C GLU A 76 -21.99 6.60 -25.82
N LYS A 77 -22.24 6.06 -24.62
CA LYS A 77 -23.21 6.62 -23.68
C LYS A 77 -22.83 8.03 -23.25
N LEU A 78 -21.55 8.26 -22.97
CA LEU A 78 -21.01 9.56 -22.58
C LEU A 78 -21.20 10.60 -23.70
N ASN A 79 -20.89 10.23 -24.94
CA ASN A 79 -21.10 11.09 -26.10
C ASN A 79 -22.60 11.45 -26.26
N ASN A 80 -23.51 10.48 -26.11
CA ASN A 80 -24.94 10.75 -26.14
C ASN A 80 -25.41 11.72 -25.04
N LEU A 81 -24.83 11.63 -23.83
CA LEU A 81 -25.11 12.59 -22.76
C LEU A 81 -24.61 13.99 -23.10
N TYR A 82 -23.40 14.09 -23.66
CA TYR A 82 -22.82 15.37 -24.08
C TYR A 82 -23.64 16.03 -25.20
N GLN A 83 -24.08 15.29 -26.21
CA GLN A 83 -24.96 15.82 -27.26
C GLN A 83 -26.29 16.34 -26.68
N LYS A 84 -26.89 15.61 -25.72
CA LYS A 84 -28.09 16.08 -25.00
C LYS A 84 -27.84 17.36 -24.20
N GLN A 85 -26.63 17.53 -23.64
CA GLN A 85 -26.27 18.73 -22.89
C GLN A 85 -26.17 19.94 -23.82
N LEU A 86 -25.54 19.78 -24.98
CA LEU A 86 -25.47 20.83 -26.00
C LEU A 86 -26.87 21.21 -26.51
N GLN A 87 -27.75 20.24 -26.72
CA GLN A 87 -29.14 20.48 -27.11
C GLN A 87 -29.93 21.22 -26.02
N ALA A 88 -29.83 20.80 -24.75
CA ALA A 88 -30.46 21.47 -23.62
C ALA A 88 -29.99 22.93 -23.51
N TYR A 89 -28.70 23.17 -23.73
CA TYR A 89 -28.17 24.52 -23.78
C TYR A 89 -28.80 25.32 -24.93
N GLN A 90 -28.88 24.78 -26.15
CA GLN A 90 -29.55 25.46 -27.28
C GLN A 90 -31.02 25.78 -26.99
N ASN A 91 -31.73 24.88 -26.29
CA ASN A 91 -33.12 25.03 -25.88
C ASN A 91 -33.33 25.98 -24.68
N LYS A 92 -32.26 26.56 -24.12
CA LYS A 92 -32.29 27.42 -22.92
C LYS A 92 -32.73 26.69 -21.63
N GLU A 93 -32.54 25.38 -21.57
CA GLU A 93 -32.88 24.52 -20.42
C GLU A 93 -31.71 24.45 -19.43
N ASP A 94 -31.40 25.56 -18.76
CA ASP A 94 -30.17 25.71 -17.96
C ASP A 94 -30.02 24.67 -16.83
N GLN A 95 -31.11 24.32 -16.14
CA GLN A 95 -31.06 23.30 -15.08
C GLN A 95 -30.67 21.92 -15.64
N GLN A 96 -31.17 21.58 -16.83
CA GLN A 96 -30.84 20.32 -17.49
C GLN A 96 -29.36 20.29 -17.93
N VAL A 97 -28.79 21.43 -18.32
CA VAL A 97 -27.35 21.54 -18.63
C VAL A 97 -26.50 21.20 -17.40
N VAL A 98 -26.85 21.75 -16.23
CA VAL A 98 -26.17 21.50 -14.95
C VAL A 98 -26.29 20.02 -14.56
N ASP A 99 -27.50 19.44 -14.66
CA ASP A 99 -27.73 18.05 -14.27
C ASP A 99 -27.03 17.05 -15.20
N LEU A 100 -26.96 17.36 -16.50
CA LEU A 100 -26.19 16.58 -17.46
C LEU A 100 -24.68 16.72 -17.22
N ALA A 101 -24.20 17.92 -16.84
CA ALA A 101 -22.79 18.13 -16.52
C ALA A 101 -22.28 17.18 -15.44
N LYS A 102 -23.02 17.07 -14.33
CA LYS A 102 -22.70 16.15 -13.23
C LYS A 102 -22.63 14.69 -13.69
N LYS A 103 -23.59 14.25 -14.52
CA LYS A 103 -23.62 12.89 -15.07
C LYS A 103 -22.45 12.62 -16.00
N ILE A 104 -22.12 13.57 -16.86
CA ILE A 104 -21.00 13.47 -17.81
C ILE A 104 -19.68 13.42 -17.06
N ILE A 105 -19.42 14.34 -16.14
CA ILE A 105 -18.18 14.37 -15.34
C ILE A 105 -18.02 13.08 -14.53
N ASN A 106 -19.08 12.61 -13.86
CA ASN A 106 -19.02 11.36 -13.11
C ASN A 106 -18.72 10.15 -14.03
N SER A 107 -19.41 10.05 -15.17
CA SER A 107 -19.15 8.98 -16.13
C SER A 107 -17.76 9.09 -16.75
N SER A 108 -17.25 10.30 -16.98
CA SER A 108 -15.90 10.55 -17.48
C SER A 108 -14.85 10.03 -16.49
N ASN A 109 -15.01 10.36 -15.20
CA ASN A 109 -14.13 9.88 -14.13
C ASN A 109 -14.16 8.35 -13.99
N GLN A 110 -15.34 7.72 -14.09
CA GLN A 110 -15.46 6.26 -14.06
C GLN A 110 -14.72 5.59 -15.24
N ILE A 111 -14.77 6.18 -16.43
CA ILE A 111 -14.01 5.67 -17.58
C ILE A 111 -12.51 5.90 -17.39
N LYS A 112 -12.11 7.07 -16.84
CA LYS A 112 -10.72 7.39 -16.53
C LYS A 112 -10.10 6.32 -15.62
N LEU A 113 -10.78 5.90 -14.57
CA LEU A 113 -10.31 4.82 -13.69
C LEU A 113 -10.05 3.51 -14.45
N LYS A 114 -10.92 3.16 -15.41
CA LYS A 114 -10.77 1.98 -16.26
C LYS A 114 -9.58 2.04 -17.24
N THR A 115 -8.95 3.20 -17.39
CA THR A 115 -7.69 3.33 -18.14
C THR A 115 -6.45 2.97 -17.33
N ILE A 116 -6.62 2.71 -16.03
CA ILE A 116 -5.56 2.31 -15.11
C ILE A 116 -5.46 0.78 -15.13
N GLU A 117 -4.23 0.29 -15.21
CA GLU A 117 -3.95 -1.14 -15.28
C GLU A 117 -3.72 -1.70 -13.87
N SER A 118 -4.44 -2.78 -13.55
CA SER A 118 -4.32 -3.48 -12.28
C SER A 118 -3.20 -4.55 -12.32
N LYS A 119 -2.55 -4.78 -11.18
CA LYS A 119 -1.44 -5.72 -11.04
C LYS A 119 -1.94 -7.10 -10.60
N PRO A 120 -1.68 -8.19 -11.33
CA PRO A 120 -2.28 -9.51 -11.08
C PRO A 120 -1.59 -10.32 -9.97
N ALA A 121 -0.37 -9.96 -9.55
CA ALA A 121 0.29 -10.53 -8.37
C ALA A 121 0.73 -9.39 -7.44
N GLN A 122 -0.04 -9.15 -6.39
CA GLN A 122 0.11 -7.98 -5.54
C GLN A 122 -0.51 -8.19 -4.16
N MET A 123 0.25 -7.86 -3.12
CA MET A 123 -0.30 -7.71 -1.77
C MET A 123 -1.03 -6.37 -1.65
N ARG A 124 -2.31 -6.45 -1.27
CA ARG A 124 -3.25 -5.32 -1.17
C ARG A 124 -3.82 -5.33 0.23
N GLY A 125 -3.14 -4.62 1.12
CA GLY A 125 -3.45 -4.57 2.54
C GLY A 125 -4.23 -3.33 2.98
N PHE A 126 -4.80 -3.41 4.16
CA PHE A 126 -5.19 -2.24 4.95
C PHE A 126 -5.00 -2.52 6.45
N TRP A 127 -4.66 -1.47 7.21
CA TRP A 127 -4.73 -1.53 8.67
C TRP A 127 -6.16 -1.29 9.13
N LEU A 128 -6.68 -2.20 9.94
CA LEU A 128 -8.00 -2.12 10.53
C LEU A 128 -7.87 -1.62 11.97
N ASP A 129 -8.09 -0.32 12.16
CA ASP A 129 -8.05 0.30 13.48
C ASP A 129 -9.16 -0.22 14.39
N SER A 130 -8.86 -0.31 15.69
CA SER A 130 -9.79 -0.84 16.70
C SER A 130 -11.10 -0.06 16.79
N GLY A 131 -11.09 1.23 16.44
CA GLY A 131 -12.27 2.10 16.45
C GLY A 131 -13.27 1.77 15.36
N THR A 132 -12.79 1.63 14.12
CA THR A 132 -13.58 1.16 12.98
C THR A 132 -14.08 -0.26 13.24
N TYR A 133 -13.20 -1.12 13.77
CA TYR A 133 -13.56 -2.50 14.03
C TYR A 133 -14.67 -2.63 15.07
N ALA A 134 -14.56 -1.97 16.22
CA ALA A 134 -15.60 -2.00 17.26
C ALA A 134 -16.98 -1.52 16.76
N LYS A 135 -17.01 -0.51 15.88
CA LYS A 135 -18.26 0.03 15.29
C LYS A 135 -18.98 -0.96 14.39
N MET A 136 -18.32 -2.02 13.92
CA MET A 136 -18.99 -3.09 13.15
C MET A 136 -20.00 -3.86 14.00
N GLY A 137 -19.86 -3.85 15.33
CA GLY A 137 -20.88 -4.35 16.25
C GLY A 137 -21.15 -5.86 16.16
N GLY A 138 -20.17 -6.66 15.74
CA GLY A 138 -20.29 -8.12 15.65
C GLY A 138 -20.20 -8.66 14.22
N ARG A 139 -20.40 -9.98 14.10
CA ARG A 139 -20.17 -10.76 12.87
C ARG A 139 -20.83 -10.19 11.61
N ALA A 140 -22.08 -9.74 11.69
CA ALA A 140 -22.78 -9.20 10.53
C ALA A 140 -22.13 -7.92 9.98
N GLY A 141 -21.62 -7.04 10.85
CA GLY A 141 -20.88 -5.87 10.42
C GLY A 141 -19.51 -6.21 9.84
N VAL A 142 -18.82 -7.20 10.43
CA VAL A 142 -17.56 -7.75 9.88
C VAL A 142 -17.79 -8.30 8.48
N GLN A 143 -18.84 -9.10 8.27
CA GLN A 143 -19.22 -9.62 6.96
C GLN A 143 -19.43 -8.50 5.94
N ASN A 144 -20.24 -7.48 6.27
CA ASN A 144 -20.50 -6.36 5.37
C ASN A 144 -19.22 -5.60 4.99
N PHE A 145 -18.35 -5.35 5.96
CA PHE A 145 -17.10 -4.66 5.72
C PHE A 145 -16.15 -5.49 4.85
N LEU A 146 -15.99 -6.78 5.15
CA LEU A 146 -15.12 -7.67 4.37
C LEU A 146 -15.66 -7.97 2.97
N ASP A 147 -16.99 -8.03 2.77
CA ASP A 147 -17.59 -8.15 1.44
C ASP A 147 -17.21 -6.96 0.56
N ARG A 148 -17.22 -5.77 1.13
CA ARG A 148 -16.81 -4.55 0.44
C ARG A 148 -15.31 -4.53 0.15
N ALA A 149 -14.49 -4.92 1.13
CA ALA A 149 -13.05 -5.05 0.93
C ALA A 149 -12.71 -6.09 -0.15
N ALA A 150 -13.44 -7.21 -0.19
CA ALA A 150 -13.26 -8.26 -1.19
C ALA A 150 -13.69 -7.79 -2.58
N ALA A 151 -14.80 -7.06 -2.68
CA ALA A 151 -15.25 -6.44 -3.94
C ALA A 151 -14.26 -5.39 -4.48
N SER A 152 -13.39 -4.87 -3.63
CA SER A 152 -12.25 -4.00 -4.00
C SER A 152 -10.91 -4.74 -4.03
N GLU A 153 -10.94 -6.07 -4.04
CA GLU A 153 -9.78 -6.95 -4.21
C GLU A 153 -8.66 -6.76 -3.17
N PHE A 154 -9.00 -6.34 -1.95
CA PHE A 154 -8.08 -6.45 -0.81
C PHE A 154 -7.87 -7.92 -0.44
N ASN A 155 -6.65 -8.26 0.01
CA ASN A 155 -6.29 -9.63 0.31
C ASN A 155 -5.48 -9.80 1.62
N VAL A 156 -5.17 -8.73 2.34
CA VAL A 156 -4.53 -8.78 3.68
C VAL A 156 -5.16 -7.75 4.62
N ILE A 157 -5.34 -8.14 5.89
CA ILE A 157 -5.88 -7.31 6.94
C ILE A 157 -4.87 -7.27 8.09
N PHE A 158 -4.55 -6.06 8.57
CA PHE A 158 -3.77 -5.86 9.80
C PHE A 158 -4.68 -5.30 10.91
N PRO A 159 -5.41 -6.16 11.66
CA PRO A 159 -6.31 -5.69 12.72
C PRO A 159 -5.54 -5.27 13.97
N GLU A 160 -5.80 -4.06 14.45
CA GLU A 160 -5.25 -3.55 15.71
C GLU A 160 -5.76 -4.40 16.88
N THR A 161 -4.93 -5.33 17.34
CA THR A 161 -5.35 -6.43 18.21
C THR A 161 -4.92 -6.22 19.66
N PHE A 162 -3.70 -5.71 19.89
CA PHE A 162 -3.20 -5.36 21.22
C PHE A 162 -2.60 -3.95 21.17
N TYR A 163 -3.19 -3.03 21.93
CA TYR A 163 -2.86 -1.61 21.89
C TYR A 163 -3.17 -0.99 23.25
N LYS A 164 -2.31 -0.07 23.70
CA LYS A 164 -2.54 0.71 24.94
C LYS A 164 -2.83 -0.11 26.21
N GLY A 165 -2.34 -1.34 26.28
CA GLY A 165 -2.62 -2.30 27.36
C GLY A 165 -4.03 -2.90 27.34
N LEU A 166 -4.78 -2.70 26.25
CA LEU A 166 -6.09 -3.30 25.98
C LEU A 166 -6.00 -4.19 24.73
N SER A 167 -7.07 -4.94 24.47
CA SER A 167 -7.15 -5.82 23.32
C SER A 167 -8.57 -6.01 22.81
N ILE A 168 -8.72 -6.40 21.55
CA ILE A 168 -10.01 -6.89 21.02
C ILE A 168 -10.37 -8.28 21.59
N ILE A 169 -9.36 -9.04 22.04
CA ILE A 169 -9.51 -10.38 22.60
C ILE A 169 -10.33 -10.34 23.90
N PRO A 170 -11.27 -11.28 24.11
CA PRO A 170 -12.01 -11.41 25.37
C PRO A 170 -11.10 -11.54 26.59
N ASP A 171 -11.58 -11.06 27.74
CA ASP A 171 -10.81 -11.08 29.00
C ASP A 171 -10.26 -12.47 29.34
N ASN A 172 -8.97 -12.52 29.65
CA ASN A 172 -8.30 -13.71 30.17
C ASN A 172 -7.09 -13.32 31.03
N ASN A 173 -6.23 -14.29 31.38
CA ASN A 173 -5.07 -14.04 32.22
C ASN A 173 -3.97 -13.18 31.56
N LEU A 174 -4.02 -12.99 30.24
CA LEU A 174 -3.08 -12.19 29.45
C LEU A 174 -3.72 -10.91 28.91
N PHE A 175 -5.01 -10.90 28.60
CA PHE A 175 -5.66 -9.77 27.94
C PHE A 175 -6.74 -9.14 28.82
N THR A 176 -6.79 -7.81 28.80
CA THR A 176 -7.98 -7.05 29.17
C THR A 176 -8.66 -6.59 27.88
N GLN A 177 -9.91 -6.97 27.71
CA GLN A 177 -10.69 -6.56 26.56
C GLN A 177 -10.99 -5.06 26.61
N ASP A 178 -10.90 -4.42 25.46
CA ASP A 178 -11.37 -3.06 25.26
C ASP A 178 -12.91 -3.03 25.42
N PRO A 179 -13.45 -2.18 26.31
CA PRO A 179 -14.89 -2.12 26.60
C PRO A 179 -15.79 -1.89 25.38
N ARG A 180 -15.25 -1.33 24.28
CA ARG A 180 -15.98 -1.15 23.01
C ARG A 180 -16.41 -2.47 22.38
N PHE A 181 -15.79 -3.60 22.75
CA PHE A 181 -16.15 -4.94 22.29
C PHE A 181 -16.98 -5.74 23.30
N SER A 182 -17.30 -5.19 24.48
CA SER A 182 -17.98 -5.91 25.57
C SER A 182 -19.37 -6.46 25.22
N SER A 183 -20.05 -5.87 24.24
CA SER A 183 -21.36 -6.32 23.76
C SER A 183 -21.29 -7.24 22.54
N TRP A 184 -20.10 -7.63 22.08
CA TRP A 184 -19.96 -8.52 20.94
C TRP A 184 -20.34 -9.94 21.33
N GLU A 185 -21.17 -10.58 20.51
CA GLU A 185 -21.43 -12.01 20.64
C GLU A 185 -20.28 -12.79 19.99
N GLY A 186 -19.42 -13.37 20.82
CA GLY A 186 -18.25 -14.14 20.41
C GLY A 186 -16.94 -13.34 20.44
N ASP A 187 -15.83 -14.06 20.26
CA ASP A 187 -14.50 -13.46 20.20
C ASP A 187 -14.34 -12.65 18.90
N PRO A 188 -14.06 -11.33 18.96
CA PRO A 188 -13.87 -10.51 17.78
C PRO A 188 -12.80 -11.08 16.84
N LEU A 189 -11.60 -11.41 17.33
CA LEU A 189 -10.52 -11.85 16.44
C LEU A 189 -10.87 -13.17 15.74
N GLU A 190 -11.50 -14.12 16.46
CA GLU A 190 -11.96 -15.37 15.86
C GLU A 190 -12.98 -15.12 14.73
N ILE A 191 -13.97 -14.25 14.99
CA ILE A 191 -14.95 -13.84 13.98
C ILE A 191 -14.26 -13.25 12.75
N LEU A 192 -13.25 -12.39 12.94
CA LEU A 192 -12.53 -11.76 11.84
C LEU A 192 -11.77 -12.80 11.02
N VAL A 193 -11.04 -13.70 11.67
CA VAL A 193 -10.27 -14.78 11.03
C VAL A 193 -11.18 -15.67 10.19
N GLU A 194 -12.29 -16.16 10.77
CA GLU A 194 -13.24 -17.00 10.05
C GLU A 194 -13.87 -16.31 8.84
N GLU A 195 -14.25 -15.04 8.97
CA GLU A 195 -14.88 -14.29 7.88
C GLU A 195 -13.88 -13.84 6.80
N ALA A 196 -12.64 -13.57 7.17
CA ALA A 196 -11.54 -13.27 6.24
C ALA A 196 -11.18 -14.51 5.40
N LYS A 197 -11.10 -15.69 6.04
CA LYS A 197 -10.82 -16.97 5.38
C LYS A 197 -11.82 -17.30 4.28
N LYS A 198 -13.12 -17.04 4.51
CA LYS A 198 -14.19 -17.21 3.50
C LYS A 198 -13.99 -16.35 2.24
N ARG A 199 -13.24 -15.25 2.37
CA ARG A 199 -12.93 -14.29 1.31
C ARG A 199 -11.47 -14.37 0.87
N ASN A 200 -10.74 -15.40 1.29
CA ASN A 200 -9.34 -15.65 0.94
C ASN A 200 -8.38 -14.51 1.35
N MET A 201 -8.73 -13.75 2.39
CA MET A 201 -7.93 -12.67 2.95
C MET A 201 -7.06 -13.18 4.10
N GLU A 202 -5.82 -12.69 4.18
CA GLU A 202 -4.93 -12.97 5.31
C GLU A 202 -5.25 -12.07 6.50
N VAL A 203 -5.05 -12.60 7.71
CA VAL A 203 -5.17 -11.85 8.96
C VAL A 203 -3.84 -11.86 9.70
N HIS A 204 -3.29 -10.66 9.90
CA HIS A 204 -2.02 -10.42 10.55
C HIS A 204 -2.21 -9.47 11.74
N PRO A 205 -2.52 -9.97 12.96
CA PRO A 205 -2.74 -9.10 14.11
C PRO A 205 -1.64 -8.05 14.30
N TRP A 206 -2.06 -6.78 14.24
CA TRP A 206 -1.24 -5.62 14.52
C TRP A 206 -1.16 -5.42 16.03
N VAL A 207 0.06 -5.52 16.57
CA VAL A 207 0.33 -5.45 18.01
C VAL A 207 1.34 -4.36 18.34
N TRP A 208 1.02 -3.57 19.37
CA TRP A 208 1.92 -2.57 19.92
C TRP A 208 2.99 -3.27 20.77
N VAL A 209 4.27 -2.97 20.53
CA VAL A 209 5.38 -3.55 21.27
C VAL A 209 5.77 -2.65 22.46
N PHE A 210 6.51 -1.56 22.21
CA PHE A 210 7.05 -0.75 23.31
C PHE A 210 6.25 0.53 23.59
N ASN A 211 5.49 1.05 22.63
CA ASN A 211 4.59 2.17 22.91
C ASN A 211 3.43 1.65 23.77
N GLU A 212 3.24 2.29 24.91
CA GLU A 212 2.30 1.85 25.92
C GLU A 212 1.05 2.72 25.96
N ASN A 213 1.14 4.01 25.62
CA ASN A 213 0.00 4.90 25.56
C ASN A 213 0.33 6.16 24.78
N THR A 214 -0.70 6.88 24.30
CA THR A 214 -0.57 8.12 23.51
C THR A 214 -1.44 9.25 24.08
N SER A 215 -1.71 9.25 25.39
CA SER A 215 -2.61 10.21 26.05
C SER A 215 -1.90 11.23 26.96
N GLY A 216 -0.59 11.39 26.81
CA GLY A 216 0.23 12.34 27.58
C GLY A 216 0.52 11.90 29.02
N LYS A 217 0.25 10.63 29.34
CA LYS A 217 0.46 10.05 30.67
C LYS A 217 0.62 8.52 30.56
N PRO A 218 1.25 7.87 31.55
CA PRO A 218 1.26 6.42 31.67
C PRO A 218 -0.14 5.83 31.51
N GLY A 219 -0.26 4.79 30.69
CA GLY A 219 -1.46 3.97 30.59
C GLY A 219 -1.49 2.90 31.69
N ARG A 220 -2.30 1.86 31.46
CA ARG A 220 -2.56 0.83 32.46
C ARG A 220 -1.30 0.05 32.85
N ILE A 221 -0.49 -0.34 31.87
CA ILE A 221 0.66 -1.22 32.11
C ILE A 221 1.68 -0.51 33.02
N LEU A 222 1.96 0.76 32.72
CA LEU A 222 2.90 1.56 33.51
C LEU A 222 2.32 2.09 34.82
N THR A 223 0.99 2.16 34.96
CA THR A 223 0.36 2.44 36.25
C THR A 223 0.53 1.26 37.21
N GLU A 224 0.39 0.03 36.71
CA GLU A 224 0.59 -1.19 37.50
C GLU A 224 2.08 -1.53 37.70
N ASN A 225 2.94 -1.17 36.74
CA ASN A 225 4.37 -1.49 36.75
C ASN A 225 5.22 -0.24 36.44
N PRO A 226 5.31 0.74 37.36
CA PRO A 226 6.00 2.01 37.09
C PRO A 226 7.49 1.86 36.76
N ASP A 227 8.16 0.84 37.31
CA ASP A 227 9.57 0.55 37.05
C ASP A 227 9.85 -0.01 35.64
N TRP A 228 8.80 -0.27 34.86
CA TRP A 228 8.92 -0.68 33.46
C TRP A 228 9.05 0.49 32.50
N ALA A 229 8.87 1.73 32.97
CA ALA A 229 8.90 2.90 32.13
C ALA A 229 10.28 3.12 31.51
N ASN A 230 10.31 3.30 30.19
CA ASN A 230 11.45 3.88 29.50
C ASN A 230 11.54 5.36 29.85
N LYS A 231 12.75 5.85 30.11
CA LYS A 231 12.98 7.23 30.56
C LYS A 231 13.96 7.95 29.67
N ASN A 232 13.78 9.25 29.53
CA ASN A 232 14.80 10.12 28.94
C ASN A 232 15.89 10.45 29.97
N ARG A 233 16.92 11.19 29.54
CA ARG A 233 18.07 11.56 30.39
C ARG A 233 17.67 12.39 31.63
N LYS A 234 16.51 13.05 31.63
CA LYS A 234 15.97 13.79 32.78
C LYS A 234 15.11 12.95 33.72
N GLY A 235 14.88 11.68 33.38
CA GLY A 235 13.99 10.78 34.11
C GLY A 235 12.51 10.91 33.72
N GLU A 236 12.18 11.66 32.68
CA GLU A 236 10.80 11.84 32.21
C GLU A 236 10.35 10.62 31.38
N ILE A 237 9.08 10.24 31.53
CA ILE A 237 8.49 9.03 30.92
C ILE A 237 7.69 9.35 29.65
N VAL A 238 7.16 10.58 29.56
CA VAL A 238 6.34 11.01 28.42
C VAL A 238 7.25 11.62 27.37
N SER A 239 7.27 11.02 26.18
CA SER A 239 8.02 11.51 25.03
C SER A 239 7.21 12.52 24.22
N TYR A 240 7.81 13.02 23.14
CA TYR A 240 7.10 13.69 22.06
C TYR A 240 5.87 12.89 21.56
N HIS A 241 4.90 13.59 20.98
CA HIS A 241 3.56 13.08 20.64
C HIS A 241 2.73 12.53 21.81
N ASN A 242 2.99 12.98 23.04
CA ASN A 242 2.22 12.62 24.23
C ASN A 242 2.21 11.10 24.48
N SER A 243 3.33 10.41 24.25
CA SER A 243 3.40 8.95 24.38
C SER A 243 4.27 8.47 25.53
N SER A 244 3.91 7.33 26.14
CA SER A 244 4.70 6.62 27.15
C SER A 244 5.12 5.27 26.61
N TRP A 245 6.28 4.79 27.06
CA TRP A 245 6.92 3.60 26.47
C TRP A 245 7.48 2.67 27.55
N LEU A 246 7.44 1.37 27.27
CA LEU A 246 8.06 0.32 28.08
C LEU A 246 9.57 0.24 27.78
N SER A 247 10.36 -0.10 28.80
CA SER A 247 11.82 -0.27 28.68
C SER A 247 12.17 -1.57 27.93
N PRO A 248 12.87 -1.50 26.79
CA PRO A 248 13.31 -2.69 26.04
C PRO A 248 14.36 -3.54 26.75
N ALA A 249 15.08 -2.97 27.73
CA ALA A 249 16.13 -3.68 28.45
C ALA A 249 15.60 -4.67 29.48
N ARG A 250 14.30 -4.63 29.81
CA ARG A 250 13.73 -5.44 30.87
C ARG A 250 13.18 -6.78 30.37
N ASN A 251 13.60 -7.86 31.04
CA ASN A 251 13.15 -9.22 30.68
C ASN A 251 11.67 -9.45 31.03
N ASP A 252 11.14 -8.81 32.08
CA ASP A 252 9.73 -8.91 32.44
C ASP A 252 8.82 -8.23 31.41
N VAL A 253 9.23 -7.08 30.86
CA VAL A 253 8.58 -6.43 29.71
C VAL A 253 8.59 -7.34 28.47
N LYS A 254 9.76 -7.87 28.08
CA LYS A 254 9.87 -8.80 26.93
C LYS A 254 8.94 -10.00 27.10
N ASN A 255 8.98 -10.65 28.27
CA ASN A 255 8.14 -11.81 28.58
C ASN A 255 6.65 -11.47 28.60
N PHE A 256 6.28 -10.29 29.13
CA PHE A 256 4.91 -9.81 29.13
C PHE A 256 4.35 -9.69 27.71
N LEU A 257 5.12 -9.10 26.79
CA LEU A 257 4.71 -8.90 25.40
C LEU A 257 4.72 -10.22 24.62
N GLN A 258 5.81 -10.98 24.67
CA GLN A 258 5.97 -12.24 23.92
C GLN A 258 4.93 -13.29 24.29
N ARG A 259 4.53 -13.39 25.58
CA ARG A 259 3.47 -14.34 26.00
C ARG A 259 2.12 -14.05 25.34
N ARG A 260 1.82 -12.78 25.06
CA ARG A 260 0.60 -12.39 24.34
C ARG A 260 0.67 -12.78 22.87
N TYR A 261 1.81 -12.58 22.23
CA TYR A 261 1.98 -12.96 20.82
C TYR A 261 1.94 -14.48 20.66
N ILE A 262 2.58 -15.23 21.57
CA ILE A 262 2.50 -16.69 21.65
C ILE A 262 1.05 -17.14 21.83
N TYR A 263 0.28 -16.50 22.72
CA TYR A 263 -1.14 -16.81 22.88
C TYR A 263 -1.91 -16.62 21.57
N LEU A 264 -1.69 -15.53 20.83
CA LEU A 264 -2.37 -15.30 19.57
C LEU A 264 -2.09 -16.44 18.56
N VAL A 265 -0.83 -16.81 18.38
CA VAL A 265 -0.45 -17.88 17.43
C VAL A 265 -0.94 -19.26 17.87
N GLN A 266 -1.03 -19.52 19.18
CA GLN A 266 -1.52 -20.81 19.69
C GLN A 266 -3.04 -20.98 19.64
N ASN A 267 -3.81 -19.89 19.61
CA ASN A 267 -5.27 -19.94 19.80
C ASN A 267 -6.07 -19.49 18.57
N TYR A 268 -5.44 -18.90 17.54
CA TYR A 268 -6.13 -18.44 16.34
C TYR A 268 -5.39 -18.92 15.08
N ASP A 269 -6.15 -19.22 14.02
CA ASP A 269 -5.64 -19.61 12.69
C ASP A 269 -5.16 -18.35 11.93
N LEU A 270 -3.96 -17.86 12.27
CA LEU A 270 -3.40 -16.60 11.76
C LEU A 270 -2.40 -16.83 10.64
N ASP A 271 -2.39 -15.96 9.63
CA ASP A 271 -1.38 -15.98 8.57
C ASP A 271 -0.07 -15.29 8.99
N GLY A 272 -0.13 -14.42 10.01
CA GLY A 272 1.05 -13.73 10.50
C GLY A 272 0.84 -12.85 11.72
N ILE A 273 1.90 -12.18 12.18
CA ILE A 273 1.89 -11.16 13.24
C ILE A 273 2.60 -9.90 12.73
N ASN A 274 1.98 -8.74 12.93
CA ASN A 274 2.56 -7.45 12.55
C ASN A 274 2.95 -6.61 13.77
N LEU A 275 4.25 -6.35 13.92
CA LEU A 275 4.85 -5.63 15.05
C LEU A 275 4.89 -4.12 14.77
N ASP A 276 4.19 -3.34 15.59
CA ASP A 276 4.27 -1.88 15.55
C ASP A 276 4.92 -1.33 16.83
N TYR A 277 5.47 -0.12 16.74
CA TYR A 277 6.19 0.53 17.82
C TYR A 277 7.35 -0.33 18.37
N ILE A 278 7.92 -1.19 17.53
CA ILE A 278 9.13 -1.98 17.79
C ILE A 278 10.38 -1.12 17.59
N ARG A 279 10.53 -0.11 18.46
CA ARG A 279 11.54 0.96 18.33
C ARG A 279 11.59 1.81 19.60
N PHE A 280 12.50 2.78 19.65
CA PHE A 280 12.48 3.88 20.62
C PHE A 280 11.62 5.06 20.11
N PRO A 281 11.19 5.98 21.01
CA PRO A 281 10.43 7.18 20.63
C PRO A 281 11.18 8.10 19.66
N GLU A 282 10.44 8.71 18.72
CA GLU A 282 10.96 9.56 17.63
C GLU A 282 11.08 11.05 18.00
N GLU A 283 11.80 11.41 19.06
CA GLU A 283 12.01 12.83 19.41
C GLU A 283 13.30 13.38 18.80
N TYR A 284 14.40 12.67 19.05
CA TYR A 284 15.70 12.80 18.38
C TYR A 284 16.49 11.52 18.66
N ARG A 285 17.61 11.31 17.96
CA ARG A 285 18.41 10.09 18.09
C ARG A 285 18.77 9.81 19.55
N GLY A 286 18.17 8.76 20.11
CA GLY A 286 18.51 8.28 21.44
C GLY A 286 18.05 9.18 22.59
N SER A 287 16.87 9.81 22.47
CA SER A 287 16.25 10.60 23.53
C SER A 287 15.86 9.78 24.77
N PHE A 288 15.57 8.48 24.60
CA PHE A 288 15.13 7.55 25.66
C PHE A 288 16.08 6.36 25.84
N GLY A 289 15.92 5.59 26.91
CA GLY A 289 16.77 4.46 27.30
C GLY A 289 17.68 4.76 28.49
N TYR A 290 17.34 5.77 29.29
CA TYR A 290 18.05 6.14 30.52
C TYR A 290 17.32 5.65 31.78
N ASP A 291 16.43 4.66 31.63
CA ASP A 291 15.88 3.94 32.77
C ASP A 291 16.95 3.04 33.41
N GLN A 292 16.76 2.73 34.70
CA GLN A 292 17.74 2.02 35.52
C GLN A 292 18.18 0.69 34.90
N ALA A 293 17.25 -0.10 34.38
CA ALA A 293 17.55 -1.42 33.81
C ALA A 293 18.43 -1.31 32.54
N THR A 294 18.15 -0.33 31.67
CA THR A 294 18.97 -0.08 30.48
C THR A 294 20.38 0.40 30.85
N VAL A 295 20.47 1.33 31.80
CA VAL A 295 21.73 1.95 32.24
C VAL A 295 22.64 0.96 32.96
N ASP A 296 22.11 0.18 33.90
CA ASP A 296 22.90 -0.76 34.70
C ASP A 296 23.53 -1.84 33.83
N LYS A 297 22.74 -2.43 32.92
CA LYS A 297 23.22 -3.44 31.97
C LYS A 297 24.31 -2.87 31.06
N PHE A 298 24.17 -1.64 30.60
CA PHE A 298 25.22 -1.00 29.77
C PHE A 298 26.50 -0.73 30.57
N LYS A 299 26.37 -0.25 31.82
CA LYS A 299 27.51 -0.05 32.72
C LYS A 299 28.25 -1.36 32.99
N GLU A 300 27.50 -2.45 33.22
CA GLU A 300 28.04 -3.79 33.42
C GLU A 300 28.79 -4.29 32.18
N GLU A 301 28.22 -4.14 30.99
CA GLU A 301 28.79 -4.67 29.74
C GLU A 301 29.99 -3.85 29.23
N TYR A 302 29.95 -2.52 29.37
CA TYR A 302 30.92 -1.63 28.72
C TYR A 302 31.80 -0.83 29.69
N ASN A 303 31.53 -0.89 31.01
CA ASN A 303 32.22 -0.10 32.03
C ASN A 303 32.20 1.42 31.74
N LEU A 304 31.07 1.92 31.22
CA LEU A 304 30.85 3.32 30.86
C LEU A 304 29.52 3.81 31.43
N ASP A 305 29.49 5.03 31.95
CA ASP A 305 28.25 5.68 32.38
C ASP A 305 27.59 6.44 31.22
N PRO A 306 26.39 6.06 30.74
CA PRO A 306 25.73 6.75 29.64
C PRO A 306 25.36 8.20 29.97
N PHE A 307 25.28 8.58 31.26
CA PHE A 307 25.08 9.96 31.68
C PHE A 307 26.35 10.82 31.60
N GLU A 308 27.51 10.23 31.36
CA GLU A 308 28.79 10.94 31.19
C GLU A 308 29.29 10.92 29.74
N ILE A 309 28.59 10.19 28.85
CA ILE A 309 28.96 10.12 27.43
C ILE A 309 28.60 11.43 26.70
N GLU A 310 29.62 12.02 26.06
CA GLU A 310 29.48 13.20 25.20
C GLU A 310 28.82 12.87 23.85
N SER A 311 27.89 13.71 23.40
CA SER A 311 27.23 13.58 22.10
C SER A 311 28.25 13.61 20.94
N GLY A 312 28.08 12.75 19.94
CA GLY A 312 28.97 12.67 18.78
C GLY A 312 30.28 11.89 19.00
N SER A 313 30.58 11.48 20.24
CA SER A 313 31.75 10.64 20.53
C SER A 313 31.59 9.19 20.03
N SER A 314 32.70 8.45 19.96
CA SER A 314 32.67 6.99 19.70
C SER A 314 31.85 6.24 20.75
N ASN A 315 31.94 6.65 22.02
CA ASN A 315 31.14 6.09 23.11
C ASN A 315 29.65 6.36 22.92
N PHE A 316 29.27 7.50 22.32
CA PHE A 316 27.88 7.77 21.96
C PHE A 316 27.38 6.86 20.85
N ALA A 317 28.22 6.54 19.86
CA ALA A 317 27.89 5.54 18.85
C ALA A 317 27.69 4.15 19.48
N LEU A 318 28.55 3.77 20.42
CA LEU A 318 28.43 2.52 21.18
C LEU A 318 27.14 2.45 22.00
N TRP A 319 26.79 3.52 22.72
CA TRP A 319 25.55 3.63 23.47
C TRP A 319 24.30 3.50 22.58
N ASN A 320 24.30 4.15 21.41
CA ASN A 320 23.22 4.00 20.43
C ASN A 320 23.15 2.57 19.88
N LYS A 321 24.29 1.95 19.62
CA LYS A 321 24.34 0.58 19.10
C LYS A 321 23.80 -0.43 20.11
N TYR A 322 24.15 -0.29 21.39
CA TYR A 322 23.60 -1.11 22.46
C TYR A 322 22.07 -1.01 22.51
N ARG A 323 21.50 0.20 22.51
CA ARG A 323 20.04 0.38 22.49
C ARG A 323 19.37 -0.16 21.23
N GLU A 324 19.98 0.01 20.05
CA GLU A 324 19.51 -0.61 18.80
C GLU A 324 19.50 -2.15 18.90
N ASN A 325 20.49 -2.74 19.59
CA ASN A 325 20.58 -4.17 19.80
C ASN A 325 19.47 -4.69 20.71
N LEU A 326 19.01 -3.92 21.71
CA LEU A 326 17.87 -4.33 22.56
C LEU A 326 16.59 -4.53 21.74
N ILE A 327 16.33 -3.65 20.78
CA ILE A 327 15.18 -3.79 19.86
C ILE A 327 15.39 -5.00 18.95
N THR A 328 16.59 -5.15 18.40
CA THR A 328 16.93 -6.28 17.51
C THR A 328 16.78 -7.63 18.22
N GLU A 329 17.19 -7.70 19.49
CA GLU A 329 17.05 -8.90 20.31
C GLU A 329 15.58 -9.23 20.59
N MET A 330 14.75 -8.22 20.89
CA MET A 330 13.30 -8.41 21.01
C MET A 330 12.68 -8.98 19.72
N VAL A 331 13.05 -8.46 18.54
CA VAL A 331 12.56 -8.98 17.25
C VAL A 331 13.03 -10.41 17.02
N LYS A 332 14.32 -10.68 17.23
CA LYS A 332 14.90 -12.02 17.07
C LYS A 332 14.22 -13.04 17.97
N GLU A 333 14.20 -12.81 19.28
CA GLU A 333 13.62 -13.75 20.24
C GLU A 333 12.13 -13.98 19.98
N THR A 334 11.39 -12.93 19.61
CA THR A 334 9.97 -13.06 19.28
C THR A 334 9.80 -13.90 18.03
N SER A 335 10.59 -13.63 16.98
CA SER A 335 10.55 -14.39 15.74
C SER A 335 10.84 -15.88 15.96
N GLU A 336 11.91 -16.20 16.67
CA GLU A 336 12.30 -17.57 16.99
C GLU A 336 11.20 -18.30 17.76
N LYS A 337 10.63 -17.68 18.80
CA LYS A 337 9.56 -18.29 19.61
C LYS A 337 8.26 -18.51 18.82
N LEU A 338 7.88 -17.56 17.97
CA LEU A 338 6.67 -17.70 17.16
C LEU A 338 6.83 -18.75 16.06
N LYS A 339 7.99 -18.75 15.37
CA LYS A 339 8.31 -19.74 14.33
C LYS A 339 8.54 -21.15 14.88
N GLU A 340 8.89 -21.30 16.16
CA GLU A 340 8.92 -22.61 16.83
C GLU A 340 7.52 -23.21 16.97
N ILE A 341 6.50 -22.37 17.16
CA ILE A 341 5.09 -22.79 17.27
C ILE A 341 4.50 -23.03 15.88
N ASP A 342 4.71 -22.09 14.96
CA ASP A 342 4.25 -22.17 13.58
C ASP A 342 5.37 -21.72 12.62
N PRO A 343 6.09 -22.66 11.98
CA PRO A 343 7.14 -22.35 11.03
C PRO A 343 6.69 -21.57 9.78
N GLU A 344 5.39 -21.63 9.43
CA GLU A 344 4.83 -20.97 8.24
C GLU A 344 4.33 -19.55 8.56
N LEU A 345 4.06 -19.23 9.83
CA LEU A 345 3.58 -17.92 10.29
C LEU A 345 4.44 -16.76 9.78
N LEU A 346 3.85 -15.80 9.07
CA LEU A 346 4.59 -14.63 8.61
C LEU A 346 4.80 -13.62 9.74
N ILE A 347 5.97 -12.98 9.79
CA ILE A 347 6.26 -11.95 10.78
C ILE A 347 6.66 -10.66 10.07
N SER A 348 5.91 -9.59 10.32
CA SER A 348 6.14 -8.27 9.74
C SER A 348 6.28 -7.18 10.78
N ALA A 349 6.72 -6.01 10.35
CA ALA A 349 6.77 -4.83 11.20
C ALA A 349 6.42 -3.55 10.46
N ASP A 350 5.76 -2.64 11.17
CA ASP A 350 5.53 -1.26 10.75
C ASP A 350 6.79 -0.44 11.06
N VAL A 351 7.40 0.14 10.01
CA VAL A 351 8.73 0.76 10.13
C VAL A 351 8.78 2.19 9.61
N ILE A 352 9.72 2.97 10.13
CA ILE A 352 10.04 4.29 9.58
C ILE A 352 10.62 4.08 8.17
N PRO A 353 10.16 4.84 7.16
CA PRO A 353 10.73 4.75 5.82
C PRO A 353 12.19 5.23 5.79
N GLY A 354 13.01 4.53 5.00
CA GLY A 354 14.45 4.74 4.92
C GLY A 354 15.22 3.99 6.01
N ARG A 355 16.13 3.08 5.61
CA ARG A 355 16.90 2.26 6.56
C ARG A 355 17.75 3.09 7.51
N GLU A 356 18.46 4.09 6.98
CA GLU A 356 19.36 4.90 7.80
C GLU A 356 18.58 5.90 8.65
N GLU A 357 17.49 6.45 8.12
CA GLU A 357 16.56 7.33 8.82
C GLU A 357 15.90 6.61 10.00
N ALA A 358 15.43 5.38 9.81
CA ALA A 358 14.81 4.57 10.86
C ALA A 358 15.77 4.30 12.03
N ARG A 359 17.02 3.96 11.70
CA ARG A 359 18.09 3.77 12.69
C ARG A 359 18.45 5.07 13.39
N PHE A 360 18.57 6.17 12.65
CA PHE A 360 18.92 7.46 13.19
C PHE A 360 17.82 8.00 14.13
N ARG A 361 16.55 7.94 13.71
CA ARG A 361 15.43 8.55 14.45
C ARG A 361 14.97 7.71 15.63
N ALA A 362 14.94 6.39 15.48
CA ALA A 362 14.22 5.51 16.42
C ALA A 362 14.98 4.23 16.80
N LEU A 363 16.25 4.10 16.38
CA LEU A 363 17.05 2.89 16.60
C LEU A 363 16.37 1.62 16.03
N GLN A 364 15.66 1.78 14.91
CA GLN A 364 14.91 0.72 14.26
C GLN A 364 15.69 0.17 13.05
N ASN A 365 16.48 -0.90 13.27
CA ASN A 365 17.35 -1.48 12.25
C ASN A 365 16.67 -2.58 11.44
N TRP A 366 15.60 -2.21 10.75
CA TRP A 366 14.74 -3.17 10.05
C TRP A 366 15.41 -3.88 8.88
N SER A 367 16.43 -3.29 8.25
CA SER A 367 17.18 -4.00 7.20
C SER A 367 17.96 -5.19 7.75
N LEU A 368 18.56 -5.06 8.93
CA LEU A 368 19.22 -6.17 9.61
C LEU A 368 18.23 -7.30 9.94
N TRP A 369 17.00 -6.95 10.32
CA TRP A 369 15.98 -7.94 10.67
C TRP A 369 15.53 -8.75 9.44
N LEU A 370 15.38 -8.10 8.29
CA LEU A 370 15.10 -8.77 7.01
C LEU A 370 16.29 -9.62 6.54
N GLU A 371 17.52 -9.10 6.63
CA GLU A 371 18.73 -9.81 6.20
C GLU A 371 18.96 -11.10 7.00
N ASN A 372 18.72 -11.06 8.31
CA ASN A 372 18.84 -12.24 9.18
C ASN A 372 17.59 -13.13 9.18
N GLY A 373 16.53 -12.76 8.44
CA GLY A 373 15.30 -13.55 8.36
C GLY A 373 14.46 -13.54 9.64
N TYR A 374 14.64 -12.55 10.52
CA TYR A 374 13.78 -12.39 11.70
C TYR A 374 12.39 -11.86 11.32
N LEU A 375 12.30 -11.13 10.22
CA LEU A 375 11.05 -10.69 9.61
C LEU A 375 10.95 -11.22 8.18
N ASP A 376 9.74 -11.60 7.78
CA ASP A 376 9.41 -12.01 6.43
C ASP A 376 9.25 -10.80 5.50
N PHE A 377 8.68 -9.70 6.01
CA PHE A 377 8.54 -8.43 5.30
C PHE A 377 8.41 -7.23 6.23
N VAL A 378 8.48 -6.02 5.68
CA VAL A 378 8.22 -4.77 6.41
C VAL A 378 7.21 -3.89 5.69
N LEU A 379 6.54 -3.04 6.46
CA LEU A 379 5.60 -2.04 5.99
C LEU A 379 6.12 -0.63 6.33
N PRO A 380 6.92 0.00 5.46
CA PRO A 380 7.38 1.36 5.71
C PRO A 380 6.21 2.35 5.64
N MET A 381 6.06 3.13 6.70
CA MET A 381 5.02 4.16 6.84
C MET A 381 5.36 5.39 6.00
N THR A 382 5.24 5.29 4.68
CA THR A 382 5.53 6.36 3.70
C THR A 382 4.44 7.45 3.68
N TYR A 383 4.12 8.00 4.85
CA TYR A 383 2.98 8.90 5.10
C TYR A 383 3.26 10.34 4.67
N THR A 384 3.40 10.55 3.37
CA THR A 384 3.67 11.85 2.73
C THR A 384 2.51 12.29 1.83
N GLU A 385 2.33 13.61 1.72
CA GLU A 385 1.48 14.25 0.70
C GLU A 385 2.26 14.50 -0.60
N ASN A 386 3.59 14.43 -0.55
CA ASN A 386 4.48 14.68 -1.67
C ASN A 386 4.68 13.40 -2.51
N LEU A 387 3.87 13.30 -3.58
CA LEU A 387 3.77 12.13 -4.45
C LEU A 387 5.10 11.72 -5.12
N PHE A 388 5.98 12.67 -5.46
CA PHE A 388 7.00 12.43 -6.49
C PHE A 388 8.44 12.33 -5.98
N SER A 389 8.83 13.01 -4.89
CA SER A 389 10.22 12.98 -4.42
C SER A 389 10.46 12.02 -3.26
N GLU A 390 9.63 12.08 -2.22
CA GLU A 390 9.89 11.37 -0.96
C GLU A 390 9.54 9.88 -1.05
N LEU A 391 8.30 9.56 -1.46
CA LEU A 391 7.83 8.19 -1.61
C LEU A 391 8.74 7.38 -2.55
N SER A 392 9.06 7.97 -3.71
CA SER A 392 9.92 7.33 -4.71
C SER A 392 11.35 7.14 -4.20
N SER A 393 11.95 8.13 -3.52
CA SER A 393 13.32 8.03 -3.00
C SER A 393 13.45 6.91 -1.98
N TRP A 394 12.58 6.89 -0.96
CA TRP A 394 12.62 5.86 0.09
C TRP A 394 12.50 4.45 -0.48
N ILE A 395 11.51 4.22 -1.33
CA ILE A 395 11.23 2.88 -1.85
C ILE A 395 12.29 2.45 -2.88
N LYS A 396 12.68 3.32 -3.83
CA LYS A 396 13.65 2.93 -4.88
C LYS A 396 15.02 2.64 -4.30
N GLU A 397 15.50 3.46 -3.36
CA GLU A 397 16.82 3.29 -2.77
C GLU A 397 16.90 2.00 -1.95
N ASP A 398 15.90 1.72 -1.13
CA ASP A 398 15.89 0.50 -0.32
C ASP A 398 15.74 -0.76 -1.19
N ARG A 399 14.95 -0.72 -2.27
CA ARG A 399 14.79 -1.86 -3.20
C ARG A 399 16.03 -2.17 -4.05
N GLN A 400 17.02 -1.27 -4.10
CA GLN A 400 18.32 -1.58 -4.71
C GLN A 400 19.17 -2.50 -3.83
N LEU A 401 18.99 -2.44 -2.51
CA LEU A 401 19.81 -3.16 -1.53
C LEU A 401 19.06 -4.32 -0.86
N ILE A 402 17.75 -4.20 -0.70
CA ILE A 402 16.90 -5.17 -0.02
C ILE A 402 16.16 -6.03 -1.04
N SER A 403 16.44 -7.34 -1.01
CA SER A 403 15.75 -8.34 -1.82
C SER A 403 14.39 -8.73 -1.22
N LYS A 404 14.31 -8.79 0.12
CA LYS A 404 13.12 -9.17 0.89
C LYS A 404 11.92 -8.24 0.63
N PRO A 405 10.68 -8.73 0.79
CA PRO A 405 9.49 -7.91 0.56
C PRO A 405 9.43 -6.67 1.45
N LEU A 406 8.98 -5.58 0.85
CA LEU A 406 8.74 -4.30 1.47
C LEU A 406 7.47 -3.75 0.83
N TYR A 407 6.47 -3.40 1.62
CA TYR A 407 5.17 -2.94 1.12
C TYR A 407 4.88 -1.53 1.64
N ALA A 408 4.71 -0.57 0.73
CA ALA A 408 4.56 0.82 1.13
C ALA A 408 3.22 1.04 1.87
N GLY A 409 3.27 1.72 3.01
CA GLY A 409 2.10 2.19 3.75
C GLY A 409 1.65 3.57 3.26
N ILE A 410 0.43 3.68 2.75
CA ILE A 410 -0.16 4.93 2.24
C ILE A 410 -1.09 5.56 3.29
N SER A 411 -0.87 6.84 3.61
CA SER A 411 -1.69 7.57 4.59
C SER A 411 -2.97 8.13 3.97
N VAL A 412 -4.03 7.33 3.89
CA VAL A 412 -5.34 7.72 3.33
C VAL A 412 -5.88 8.99 3.99
N PHE A 413 -5.68 9.17 5.30
CA PHE A 413 -6.16 10.32 6.05
C PHE A 413 -5.59 11.69 5.64
N LYS A 414 -4.48 11.71 4.88
CA LYS A 414 -3.86 12.93 4.36
C LYS A 414 -4.21 13.22 2.90
N LEU A 415 -4.95 12.31 2.25
CA LEU A 415 -5.07 12.28 0.80
C LEU A 415 -6.53 12.31 0.37
N THR A 416 -6.77 12.94 -0.78
CA THR A 416 -8.01 12.73 -1.55
C THR A 416 -7.98 11.36 -2.24
N SER A 417 -9.15 10.84 -2.64
CA SER A 417 -9.24 9.56 -3.38
C SER A 417 -8.38 9.56 -4.64
N ASP A 418 -8.36 10.67 -5.40
CA ASP A 418 -7.50 10.82 -6.59
C ASP A 418 -6.00 10.73 -6.24
N GLN A 419 -5.58 11.33 -5.12
CA GLN A 419 -4.20 11.26 -4.66
C GLN A 419 -3.83 9.85 -4.17
N VAL A 420 -4.74 9.11 -3.54
CA VAL A 420 -4.53 7.70 -3.18
C VAL A 420 -4.27 6.87 -4.44
N ILE A 421 -5.12 7.01 -5.46
CA ILE A 421 -4.95 6.32 -6.75
C ILE A 421 -3.61 6.68 -7.39
N GLN A 422 -3.23 7.96 -7.40
CA GLN A 422 -1.95 8.42 -7.95
C GLN A 422 -0.74 7.83 -7.20
N GLN A 423 -0.78 7.75 -5.85
CA GLN A 423 0.29 7.11 -5.08
C GLN A 423 0.39 5.60 -5.39
N ILE A 424 -0.74 4.92 -5.53
CA ILE A 424 -0.74 3.49 -5.92
C ILE A 424 -0.16 3.31 -7.32
N GLU A 425 -0.48 4.19 -8.28
CA GLU A 425 0.11 4.15 -9.62
C GLU A 425 1.64 4.38 -9.61
N GLU A 426 2.16 5.26 -8.75
CA GLU A 426 3.61 5.44 -8.58
C GLU A 426 4.25 4.21 -7.93
N ILE A 427 3.66 3.65 -6.86
CA ILE A 427 4.13 2.42 -6.22
C ILE A 427 4.15 1.27 -7.24
N ASN A 428 3.12 1.16 -8.08
CA ASN A 428 3.05 0.15 -9.14
C ASN A 428 4.16 0.28 -10.20
N GLN A 429 4.82 1.44 -10.33
CA GLN A 429 5.96 1.61 -11.23
C GLN A 429 7.28 1.20 -10.59
N ILE A 430 7.40 1.30 -9.26
CA ILE A 430 8.69 1.25 -8.55
C ILE A 430 8.82 0.02 -7.65
N ASN A 431 7.69 -0.48 -7.13
CA ASN A 431 7.58 -1.63 -6.25
C ASN A 431 6.19 -2.30 -6.38
N PRO A 432 5.88 -2.90 -7.54
CA PRO A 432 4.55 -3.40 -7.89
C PRO A 432 4.03 -4.60 -7.08
N ASN A 433 4.86 -5.19 -6.23
CA ASN A 433 4.54 -6.42 -5.50
C ASN A 433 3.56 -6.22 -4.33
N GLY A 434 3.36 -5.00 -3.83
CA GLY A 434 2.34 -4.75 -2.83
C GLY A 434 2.41 -3.40 -2.12
N LEU A 435 1.32 -3.10 -1.41
CA LEU A 435 1.11 -1.90 -0.62
C LEU A 435 0.03 -2.14 0.44
N SER A 436 -0.04 -1.23 1.41
CA SER A 436 -1.11 -1.24 2.41
C SER A 436 -1.66 0.17 2.67
N LEU A 437 -2.95 0.28 2.95
CA LEU A 437 -3.64 1.56 3.19
C LEU A 437 -3.86 1.80 4.69
N PHE A 438 -3.30 2.89 5.21
CA PHE A 438 -3.49 3.33 6.59
C PHE A 438 -4.48 4.52 6.65
N ALA A 439 -5.67 4.36 7.22
CA ALA A 439 -6.26 3.15 7.80
C ALA A 439 -7.72 3.02 7.38
N ALA A 440 -8.35 1.88 7.70
CA ALA A 440 -9.74 1.58 7.38
C ALA A 440 -10.72 2.70 7.79
N ALA A 441 -10.48 3.39 8.91
CA ALA A 441 -11.26 4.56 9.34
C ALA A 441 -11.44 5.67 8.29
N HIS A 442 -10.53 5.75 7.32
CA HIS A 442 -10.50 6.80 6.31
C HIS A 442 -10.92 6.32 4.92
N LEU A 443 -11.21 5.03 4.76
CA LEU A 443 -11.72 4.48 3.50
C LEU A 443 -13.24 4.63 3.45
N THR A 444 -13.71 5.52 2.57
CA THR A 444 -15.13 5.71 2.30
C THR A 444 -15.64 4.69 1.29
N GLU A 445 -16.96 4.56 1.18
CA GLU A 445 -17.59 3.76 0.12
C GLU A 445 -17.10 4.14 -1.28
N LYS A 446 -16.88 5.44 -1.51
CA LYS A 446 -16.33 5.94 -2.78
C LYS A 446 -14.92 5.41 -3.02
N ASP A 447 -14.05 5.39 -2.01
CA ASP A 447 -12.69 4.89 -2.16
C ASP A 447 -12.67 3.41 -2.54
N PHE A 448 -13.47 2.58 -1.88
CA PHE A 448 -13.63 1.16 -2.24
C PHE A 448 -14.07 1.00 -3.71
N GLN A 449 -15.05 1.78 -4.15
CA GLN A 449 -15.55 1.73 -5.53
C GLN A 449 -14.51 2.20 -6.56
N GLU A 450 -13.76 3.26 -6.27
CA GLU A 450 -12.74 3.80 -7.18
C GLU A 450 -11.53 2.87 -7.29
N LEU A 451 -11.09 2.26 -6.18
CA LEU A 451 -10.07 1.21 -6.18
C LEU A 451 -10.50 0.03 -7.06
N ALA A 452 -11.72 -0.49 -6.84
CA ALA A 452 -12.29 -1.61 -7.59
C ALA A 452 -12.50 -1.32 -9.09
N GLN A 453 -12.67 -0.05 -9.47
CA GLN A 453 -12.82 0.34 -10.88
C GLN A 453 -11.50 0.67 -11.56
N GLY A 454 -10.46 0.98 -10.78
CA GLY A 454 -9.16 1.42 -11.26
C GLY A 454 -8.03 0.45 -10.90
N VAL A 455 -7.17 0.87 -9.96
CA VAL A 455 -5.91 0.17 -9.63
C VAL A 455 -6.10 -1.27 -9.15
N PHE A 456 -7.26 -1.61 -8.57
CA PHE A 456 -7.61 -2.95 -8.10
C PHE A 456 -8.73 -3.60 -8.94
N SER A 457 -8.85 -3.21 -10.22
CA SER A 457 -9.92 -3.68 -11.11
C SER A 457 -9.88 -5.14 -11.53
N THR A 458 -8.80 -5.86 -11.24
CA THR A 458 -8.73 -7.30 -11.41
C THR A 458 -8.24 -7.97 -10.13
N PRO A 459 -8.67 -9.20 -9.86
CA PRO A 459 -8.12 -9.98 -8.75
C PRO A 459 -6.60 -10.08 -8.81
N ALA A 460 -5.98 -10.03 -7.63
CA ALA A 460 -4.55 -10.24 -7.46
C ALA A 460 -4.26 -11.44 -6.59
N VAL A 461 -3.31 -12.26 -7.02
CA VAL A 461 -2.75 -13.30 -6.17
C VAL A 461 -1.77 -12.68 -5.19
N LEU A 462 -1.77 -13.19 -3.97
CA LEU A 462 -0.78 -12.84 -2.95
C LEU A 462 0.56 -13.44 -3.34
N PRO A 463 1.60 -12.62 -3.58
CA PRO A 463 2.84 -13.12 -4.13
C PRO A 463 3.50 -14.20 -3.27
N HIS A 464 3.50 -14.06 -1.94
CA HIS A 464 4.16 -15.01 -1.04
C HIS A 464 3.40 -16.33 -0.87
N ARG A 465 2.07 -16.33 -1.01
CA ARG A 465 1.24 -17.52 -0.75
C ARG A 465 1.45 -18.62 -1.79
N ASP A 466 1.55 -18.25 -3.07
CA ASP A 466 1.68 -19.22 -4.16
C ASP A 466 2.64 -18.71 -5.21
N LYS A 467 3.88 -19.21 -5.15
CA LYS A 467 4.95 -18.89 -6.08
C LYS A 467 4.61 -19.24 -7.52
N GLU A 468 4.06 -20.43 -7.74
CA GLU A 468 3.84 -20.94 -9.09
C GLU A 468 2.69 -20.19 -9.76
N LYS A 469 1.59 -19.98 -9.03
CA LYS A 469 0.47 -19.17 -9.49
C LYS A 469 0.88 -17.72 -9.74
N SER A 470 1.66 -17.11 -8.85
CA SER A 470 2.16 -15.74 -9.05
C SER A 470 3.01 -15.60 -10.29
N LEU A 471 3.97 -16.51 -10.50
CA LEU A 471 4.80 -16.50 -11.70
C LEU A 471 3.96 -16.72 -12.97
N LYS A 472 2.95 -17.59 -12.92
CA LYS A 472 2.01 -17.81 -14.02
C LYS A 472 1.17 -16.58 -14.34
N GLU A 473 0.60 -15.92 -13.34
CA GLU A 473 -0.18 -14.68 -13.54
C GLU A 473 0.66 -13.57 -14.17
N ILE A 474 1.92 -13.41 -13.74
CA ILE A 474 2.87 -12.47 -14.37
C ILE A 474 3.21 -12.89 -15.80
N GLN A 475 3.43 -14.18 -16.05
CA GLN A 475 3.68 -14.69 -17.40
C GLN A 475 2.50 -14.37 -18.33
N ASP A 476 1.28 -14.69 -17.91
CA ASP A 476 0.06 -14.43 -18.67
C ASP A 476 -0.14 -12.93 -18.92
N PHE A 477 0.19 -12.10 -17.93
CA PHE A 477 0.19 -10.64 -18.05
C PHE A 477 1.15 -10.13 -19.14
N ILE A 478 2.41 -10.58 -19.12
CA ILE A 478 3.41 -10.21 -20.15
C ILE A 478 2.98 -10.74 -21.53
N LEU A 479 2.43 -11.95 -21.60
CA LEU A 479 1.94 -12.53 -22.86
C LEU A 479 0.75 -11.75 -23.44
N LYS A 480 -0.19 -11.30 -22.60
CA LYS A 480 -1.28 -10.39 -22.99
C LYS A 480 -0.72 -9.08 -23.52
N ARG A 481 0.26 -8.48 -22.83
CA ARG A 481 0.92 -7.26 -23.28
C ARG A 481 1.58 -7.43 -24.65
N LEU A 482 2.35 -8.50 -24.83
CA LEU A 482 3.01 -8.82 -26.10
C LEU A 482 2.01 -8.98 -27.26
N LYS A 483 0.83 -9.55 -26.99
CA LYS A 483 -0.26 -9.64 -27.96
C LYS A 483 -0.74 -8.25 -28.40
N ILE A 484 -1.01 -7.34 -27.45
CA ILE A 484 -1.42 -5.96 -27.73
C ILE A 484 -0.37 -5.23 -28.57
N ILE A 485 0.91 -5.33 -28.19
CA ILE A 485 2.02 -4.73 -28.94
C ILE A 485 2.07 -5.31 -30.37
N LYS A 486 1.86 -6.63 -30.53
CA LYS A 486 1.84 -7.27 -31.85
C LYS A 486 0.69 -6.77 -32.72
N GLU A 487 -0.51 -6.68 -32.18
CA GLU A 487 -1.71 -6.20 -32.89
C GLU A 487 -1.57 -4.74 -33.33
N SER A 488 -0.84 -3.93 -32.54
CA SER A 488 -0.50 -2.55 -32.90
C SER A 488 0.58 -2.41 -34.00
N GLY A 489 1.22 -3.52 -34.40
CA GLY A 489 2.28 -3.52 -35.40
C GLY A 489 3.61 -2.95 -34.90
N LYS A 490 3.84 -2.94 -33.59
CA LYS A 490 5.04 -2.36 -32.95
C LYS A 490 6.13 -3.40 -32.61
N ILE A 491 5.92 -4.65 -33.01
CA ILE A 491 6.87 -5.75 -32.87
C ILE A 491 6.72 -6.76 -34.03
N GLU A 492 7.86 -7.20 -34.55
CA GLU A 492 7.93 -8.24 -35.57
C GLU A 492 7.71 -9.65 -34.99
N ASN A 493 7.22 -10.58 -35.81
CA ASN A 493 6.90 -11.92 -35.33
C ASN A 493 8.14 -12.69 -34.83
N THR A 494 9.28 -12.45 -35.46
CA THR A 494 10.58 -13.04 -35.09
C THR A 494 11.02 -12.63 -33.69
N ASP A 495 10.91 -11.34 -33.35
CA ASP A 495 11.32 -10.82 -32.04
C ASP A 495 10.31 -11.19 -30.94
N LEU A 496 9.02 -11.23 -31.28
CA LEU A 496 7.98 -11.76 -30.41
C LEU A 496 8.30 -13.20 -29.95
N ILE A 497 8.71 -14.08 -30.86
CA ILE A 497 9.07 -15.48 -30.55
C ILE A 497 10.29 -15.53 -29.61
N LYS A 498 11.32 -14.70 -29.84
CA LYS A 498 12.51 -14.63 -28.98
C LYS A 498 12.13 -14.20 -27.56
N ILE A 499 11.30 -13.16 -27.41
CA ILE A 499 10.86 -12.67 -26.09
C ILE A 499 10.03 -13.73 -25.36
N ARG A 500 9.10 -14.40 -26.06
CA ARG A 500 8.29 -15.49 -25.47
C ARG A 500 9.17 -16.65 -24.98
N SER A 501 10.18 -17.02 -25.76
CA SER A 501 11.13 -18.07 -25.39
C SER A 501 11.96 -17.66 -24.17
N TYR A 502 12.40 -16.40 -24.12
CA TYR A 502 13.12 -15.84 -22.98
C TYR A 502 12.28 -15.84 -21.70
N LEU A 503 11.02 -15.38 -21.79
CA LEU A 503 10.07 -15.40 -20.68
C LEU A 503 9.84 -16.83 -20.18
N SER A 504 9.56 -17.78 -21.08
CA SER A 504 9.30 -19.19 -20.71
C SER A 504 10.48 -19.79 -19.96
N ARG A 505 11.71 -19.56 -20.45
CA ARG A 505 12.94 -20.01 -19.79
C ARG A 505 13.12 -19.42 -18.38
N ILE A 506 12.77 -18.15 -18.18
CA ILE A 506 12.84 -17.51 -16.84
C ILE A 506 11.89 -18.19 -15.88
N ILE A 507 10.65 -18.41 -16.32
CA ILE A 507 9.59 -19.03 -15.50
C ILE A 507 9.94 -20.49 -15.18
N GLU A 508 10.40 -21.27 -16.17
CA GLU A 508 10.83 -22.67 -16.01
C GLU A 508 12.02 -22.80 -15.05
N ASN A 509 13.04 -21.95 -15.21
CA ASN A 509 14.23 -22.01 -14.36
C ASN A 509 14.01 -21.40 -12.97
N LYS A 510 12.87 -20.73 -12.73
CA LYS A 510 12.58 -19.96 -11.51
C LYS A 510 13.78 -19.07 -11.08
N SER A 511 14.48 -18.51 -12.08
CA SER A 511 15.84 -17.95 -11.91
C SER A 511 15.85 -16.79 -10.92
N LYS A 512 16.70 -16.89 -9.89
CA LYS A 512 16.97 -15.82 -8.91
C LYS A 512 17.98 -14.77 -9.38
N GLY A 513 18.65 -15.00 -10.51
CA GLY A 513 19.61 -14.06 -11.08
C GLY A 513 18.95 -12.77 -11.57
N GLU A 514 19.72 -11.68 -11.63
CA GLU A 514 19.23 -10.38 -12.10
C GLU A 514 18.82 -10.46 -13.58
N LEU A 515 17.53 -10.30 -13.83
CA LEU A 515 16.91 -10.20 -15.14
C LEU A 515 17.26 -8.86 -15.76
N ASN A 516 18.13 -8.90 -16.76
CA ASN A 516 18.49 -7.71 -17.52
C ASN A 516 17.86 -7.76 -18.91
N PHE A 517 16.61 -7.30 -19.01
CA PHE A 517 15.89 -7.29 -20.29
C PHE A 517 16.55 -6.36 -21.33
N ASN A 518 17.23 -5.29 -20.91
CA ASN A 518 18.01 -4.42 -21.80
C ASN A 518 19.14 -5.20 -22.50
N SER A 519 19.88 -5.99 -21.73
CA SER A 519 20.96 -6.82 -22.25
C SER A 519 20.40 -7.90 -23.17
N PHE A 520 19.23 -8.47 -22.83
CA PHE A 520 18.55 -9.42 -23.71
C PHE A 520 18.16 -8.80 -25.06
N ILE A 521 17.56 -7.60 -25.06
CA ILE A 521 17.23 -6.85 -26.29
C ILE A 521 18.49 -6.65 -27.16
N LYS A 522 19.55 -6.10 -26.56
CA LYS A 522 20.80 -5.79 -27.27
C LYS A 522 21.48 -7.03 -27.82
N ASN A 523 21.62 -8.08 -27.02
CA ASN A 523 22.34 -9.30 -27.40
C ASN A 523 21.61 -10.11 -28.48
N ASN A 524 20.30 -9.91 -28.64
CA ASN A 524 19.48 -10.60 -29.63
C ASN A 524 19.05 -9.72 -30.82
N ASN A 525 19.57 -8.48 -30.87
CA ASN A 525 19.27 -7.46 -31.88
C ASN A 525 17.76 -7.32 -32.12
N LEU A 526 16.97 -7.19 -31.04
CA LEU A 526 15.52 -7.05 -31.17
C LEU A 526 15.17 -5.65 -31.71
N ASN A 527 14.26 -5.58 -32.66
CA ASN A 527 13.75 -4.33 -33.21
C ASN A 527 12.39 -4.01 -32.60
N LEU A 528 12.40 -3.21 -31.52
CA LEU A 528 11.21 -2.76 -30.81
C LEU A 528 11.02 -1.26 -31.00
N SER A 529 9.77 -0.79 -31.05
CA SER A 529 9.53 0.64 -30.92
C SER A 529 9.92 1.11 -29.52
N THR A 530 10.29 2.39 -29.37
CA THR A 530 10.67 2.98 -28.08
C THR A 530 9.62 2.75 -27.00
N GLU A 531 8.34 2.86 -27.36
CA GLU A 531 7.22 2.64 -26.44
C GLU A 531 7.11 1.18 -26.01
N ALA A 532 7.20 0.24 -26.96
CA ALA A 532 7.12 -1.19 -26.70
C ALA A 532 8.29 -1.64 -25.81
N GLU A 533 9.49 -1.14 -26.10
CA GLU A 533 10.69 -1.38 -25.31
C GLU A 533 10.54 -0.87 -23.87
N LYS A 534 10.06 0.38 -23.68
CA LYS A 534 9.85 0.95 -22.33
C LYS A 534 8.86 0.12 -21.51
N VAL A 535 7.74 -0.26 -22.10
CA VAL A 535 6.67 -0.98 -21.42
C VAL A 535 7.10 -2.41 -21.06
N LEU A 536 7.73 -3.13 -22.00
CA LEU A 536 8.22 -4.48 -21.71
C LEU A 536 9.33 -4.48 -20.65
N LYS A 537 10.20 -3.46 -20.61
CA LYS A 537 11.15 -3.32 -19.49
C LYS A 537 10.46 -3.23 -18.14
N ALA A 538 9.39 -2.43 -18.04
CA ALA A 538 8.63 -2.32 -16.81
C ALA A 538 8.02 -3.67 -16.40
N ASP A 539 7.47 -4.43 -17.36
CA ASP A 539 6.88 -5.74 -17.06
C ASP A 539 7.93 -6.78 -16.66
N PHE A 540 9.11 -6.79 -17.28
CA PHE A 540 10.21 -7.68 -16.87
C PHE A 540 10.83 -7.26 -15.53
N ASN A 541 10.85 -5.96 -15.19
CA ASN A 541 11.21 -5.48 -13.87
C ASN A 541 10.18 -5.90 -12.81
N TYR A 542 8.89 -5.91 -13.16
CA TYR A 542 7.84 -6.45 -12.31
C TYR A 542 8.03 -7.96 -12.07
N LEU A 543 8.28 -8.75 -13.12
CA LEU A 543 8.64 -10.16 -12.99
C LEU A 543 9.86 -10.36 -12.07
N GLN A 544 10.90 -9.54 -12.23
CA GLN A 544 12.06 -9.55 -11.34
C GLN A 544 11.69 -9.24 -9.90
N ALA A 545 10.80 -8.27 -9.66
CA ALA A 545 10.35 -7.89 -8.33
C ALA A 545 9.60 -9.04 -7.64
N ILE A 546 8.76 -9.79 -8.37
CA ILE A 546 8.09 -11.01 -7.86
C ILE A 546 9.12 -12.12 -7.61
N LEU A 547 10.04 -12.37 -8.54
CA LEU A 547 11.08 -13.40 -8.36
C LEU A 547 11.97 -13.14 -7.13
N ARG A 548 12.22 -11.87 -6.77
CA ARG A 548 12.98 -11.50 -5.56
C ARG A 548 12.29 -11.88 -4.24
N LEU A 549 10.98 -12.16 -4.26
CA LEU A 549 10.24 -12.56 -3.07
C LEU A 549 10.48 -14.03 -2.69
N TYR A 550 11.04 -14.84 -3.61
CA TYR A 550 11.25 -16.28 -3.44
C TYR A 550 12.73 -16.67 -3.36
#